data_AF-A0AAU2SQ39-F1
#
_entry.id   AF-A0AAU2SQ39-F1
#
_cell.length_a   1.000
_cell.length_b   1.000
_cell.length_c   1.000
_cell.angle_alpha   90.00
_cell.angle_beta   90.00
_cell.angle_gamma   90.00
#
_symmetry.space_group_name_H-M   'P 1'
#
loop_
_entity.id
_entity.type
_entity.pdbx_description
1 polymer ?
#
loop_
_entity_poly.entity_id
_entity_poly.type
_entity_poly.pdbx_seq_one_letter_code
_entity_poly.pdbx_strand_id
1 'polypeptide(L)'
;MGEERTSEGDEIGPGGECTLGGHRDYPEAAVDRVVRIQELFAAGLHSSRIAQLLPCMRDTDGGPSAVATPRLVADLTAERDRIDRMIAYLVRSRDTLDEVIDAAQGR
;
A
#
# COMPACT_ATOMS: atom_id res chain seq x y z
N MET A 1 -1.37 32.67 55.98
CA MET A 1 -1.91 32.82 54.60
C MET A 1 -0.69 33.03 53.72
N GLY A 2 0.01 31.99 53.24
CA GLY A 2 -0.48 30.89 52.40
C GLY A 2 -0.81 31.45 51.01
N GLU A 3 -0.26 31.06 49.87
CA GLU A 3 0.67 30.01 49.41
C GLU A 3 1.16 30.53 48.02
N GLU A 4 2.45 30.44 47.70
CA GLU A 4 3.03 29.58 46.63
C GLU A 4 2.90 30.09 45.17
N ARG A 5 4.01 30.50 44.54
CA ARG A 5 4.96 29.74 43.67
C ARG A 5 4.52 29.63 42.19
N THR A 6 5.25 30.37 41.34
CA THR A 6 5.93 30.01 40.07
C THR A 6 5.33 29.06 39.02
N SER A 7 5.75 29.34 37.78
CA SER A 7 5.75 28.55 36.52
C SER A 7 4.53 28.81 35.62
N GLU A 8 4.68 29.43 34.45
CA GLU A 8 5.47 29.07 33.25
C GLU A 8 4.99 27.76 32.60
N GLY A 9 4.51 27.91 31.36
CA GLY A 9 4.34 26.84 30.37
C GLY A 9 3.00 26.11 30.44
N ASP A 10 2.11 26.37 29.48
CA ASP A 10 1.77 25.34 28.50
C ASP A 10 1.11 25.97 27.26
N GLU A 11 1.87 26.03 26.18
CA GLU A 11 1.32 26.08 24.82
C GLU A 11 0.62 24.74 24.56
N ILE A 12 -0.70 24.67 24.73
CA ILE A 12 -1.47 23.57 24.13
C ILE A 12 -2.10 24.08 22.84
N GLY A 13 -1.46 23.71 21.73
CA GLY A 13 -1.86 23.98 20.35
C GLY A 13 -3.25 23.43 19.99
N PRO A 14 -3.74 23.73 18.77
CA PRO A 14 -5.14 23.55 18.42
C PRO A 14 -5.48 22.06 18.41
N GLY A 15 -6.28 21.64 19.37
CA GLY A 15 -6.98 20.36 19.33
C GLY A 15 -7.86 20.34 18.10
N GLY A 16 -7.67 19.32 17.26
CA GLY A 16 -8.35 19.16 15.98
C GLY A 16 -9.85 19.44 16.08
N GLU A 17 -10.29 20.41 15.28
CA GLU A 17 -11.69 20.80 15.16
C GLU A 17 -12.42 19.74 14.33
N CYS A 18 -13.23 18.90 14.98
CA CYS A 18 -14.20 18.07 14.27
C CYS A 18 -15.27 19.00 13.67
N THR A 19 -15.39 19.08 12.34
CA THR A 19 -16.43 19.85 11.68
C THR A 19 -17.84 19.31 12.04
N LEU A 20 -18.77 20.21 12.37
CA LEU A 20 -20.16 19.95 12.83
C LEU A 20 -21.09 19.29 11.78
N GLY A 21 -20.52 18.59 10.81
CA GLY A 21 -21.22 18.12 9.62
C GLY A 21 -21.06 16.64 9.32
N GLY A 22 -20.63 15.76 10.24
CA GLY A 22 -20.56 14.31 9.98
C GLY A 22 -19.67 13.90 8.79
N HIS A 23 -18.81 14.79 8.30
CA HIS A 23 -17.81 14.50 7.29
C HIS A 23 -16.52 14.09 8.00
N ARG A 24 -15.80 13.13 7.40
CA ARG A 24 -14.46 12.79 7.87
C ARG A 24 -13.48 13.77 7.27
N ASP A 25 -12.86 14.59 8.12
CA ASP A 25 -11.71 15.39 7.75
C ASP A 25 -10.48 14.48 7.62
N TYR A 26 -9.89 14.45 6.43
CA TYR A 26 -8.69 13.69 6.14
C TYR A 26 -7.52 14.65 5.88
N PRO A 27 -6.34 14.39 6.46
CA PRO A 27 -5.16 15.19 6.15
C PRO A 27 -4.77 15.00 4.68
N GLU A 28 -4.08 15.98 4.10
CA GLU A 28 -3.62 15.95 2.70
C GLU A 28 -2.79 14.68 2.40
N ALA A 29 -1.98 14.22 3.37
CA ALA A 29 -1.23 12.95 3.28
C ALA A 29 -2.11 11.70 3.05
N ALA A 30 -3.41 11.77 3.37
CA ALA A 30 -4.34 10.69 3.07
C ALA A 30 -4.59 10.56 1.55
N VAL A 31 -4.51 11.65 0.80
CA VAL A 31 -4.62 11.63 -0.67
C VAL A 31 -3.43 10.91 -1.27
N ASP A 32 -2.21 11.25 -0.85
CA ASP A 32 -0.99 10.59 -1.34
C ASP A 32 -1.01 9.08 -1.08
N ARG A 33 -1.51 8.69 0.10
CA ARG A 33 -1.72 7.28 0.45
C ARG A 33 -2.71 6.58 -0.48
N VAL A 34 -3.82 7.23 -0.84
CA VAL A 34 -4.82 6.67 -1.76
C VAL A 34 -4.25 6.51 -3.17
N VAL A 35 -3.52 7.51 -3.67
CA VAL A 35 -2.84 7.44 -4.97
C VAL A 35 -1.90 6.23 -5.00
N ARG A 36 -1.10 6.04 -3.95
CA ARG A 36 -0.20 4.88 -3.84
C ARG A 36 -0.92 3.54 -3.83
N ILE A 37 -2.03 3.45 -3.09
CA ILE A 37 -2.86 2.24 -3.08
C ILE A 37 -3.36 1.92 -4.50
N GLN A 38 -3.80 2.95 -5.25
CA GLN A 38 -4.26 2.79 -6.63
C GLN A 38 -3.13 2.34 -7.56
N GLU A 39 -1.93 2.90 -7.44
CA GLU A 39 -0.75 2.46 -8.20
C GLU A 39 -0.42 0.98 -7.94
N LEU A 40 -0.46 0.55 -6.68
CA LEU A 40 -0.21 -0.84 -6.32
C LEU A 40 -1.29 -1.78 -6.86
N PHE A 41 -2.55 -1.36 -6.85
CA PHE A 41 -3.63 -2.11 -7.51
C PHE A 41 -3.45 -2.17 -9.03
N ALA A 42 -3.05 -1.07 -9.66
CA ALA A 42 -2.75 -1.02 -11.09
C ALA A 42 -1.57 -1.93 -11.46
N ALA A 43 -0.63 -2.13 -10.53
CA ALA A 43 0.45 -3.10 -10.64
C ALA A 43 0.00 -4.58 -10.41
N GLY A 44 -1.29 -4.81 -10.18
CA GLY A 44 -1.86 -6.15 -10.01
C GLY A 44 -1.72 -6.73 -8.60
N LEU A 45 -1.39 -5.92 -7.60
CA LEU A 45 -1.30 -6.38 -6.21
C LEU A 45 -2.70 -6.51 -5.58
N HIS A 46 -2.89 -7.56 -4.81
CA HIS A 46 -4.12 -7.76 -4.05
C HIS A 46 -4.14 -6.88 -2.79
N SER A 47 -5.35 -6.53 -2.32
CA SER A 47 -5.58 -5.67 -1.15
C SER A 47 -4.85 -6.14 0.11
N SER A 48 -4.80 -7.45 0.35
CA SER A 48 -4.09 -8.06 1.49
C SER A 48 -2.58 -7.80 1.44
N ARG A 49 -2.01 -7.73 0.23
CA ARG A 49 -0.59 -7.44 -0.01
C ARG A 49 -0.31 -5.95 0.17
N ILE A 50 -1.18 -5.12 -0.40
CA ILE A 50 -1.11 -3.66 -0.27
C ILE A 50 -1.14 -3.27 1.22
N ALA A 51 -2.02 -3.87 2.01
CA ALA A 51 -2.09 -3.63 3.45
C ALA A 51 -0.79 -3.98 4.21
N GLN A 52 -0.05 -5.00 3.75
CA GLN A 52 1.26 -5.36 4.32
C GLN A 52 2.37 -4.40 3.89
N LEU A 53 2.27 -3.85 2.68
CA LEU A 53 3.24 -2.92 2.10
C LEU A 53 3.16 -1.52 2.68
N LEU A 54 1.94 -0.99 2.83
CA LEU A 54 1.70 0.39 3.21
C LEU A 54 2.44 0.84 4.48
N PRO A 55 2.53 0.04 5.57
CA PRO A 55 3.28 0.45 6.77
C PRO A 55 4.77 0.70 6.51
N CYS A 56 5.32 0.12 5.45
CA CYS A 56 6.74 0.18 5.11
C CYS A 56 7.05 1.15 3.97
N MET A 57 6.04 1.89 3.49
CA MET A 57 6.19 2.94 2.50
C MET A 57 5.88 4.28 3.17
N ARG A 58 6.59 5.33 2.79
CA ARG A 58 6.16 6.69 3.12
C ARG A 58 4.97 7.06 2.23
N ASP A 59 3.99 7.74 2.81
CA ASP A 59 2.79 8.18 2.08
C ASP A 59 3.16 9.26 1.03
N THR A 60 4.16 10.10 1.28
CA THR A 60 4.54 11.22 0.38
C THR A 60 5.26 10.81 -0.91
N ASP A 61 6.32 10.00 -0.84
CA ASP A 61 7.23 9.73 -1.98
C ASP A 61 7.25 8.25 -2.41
N GLY A 62 6.67 7.36 -1.62
CA GLY A 62 6.66 5.91 -1.89
C GLY A 62 7.98 5.25 -1.59
N GLY A 63 8.92 6.01 -1.06
CA GLY A 63 10.18 5.50 -0.57
C GLY A 63 9.98 4.60 0.64
N PRO A 64 11.00 3.79 0.97
CA PRO A 64 10.97 2.96 2.15
C PRO A 64 10.82 3.83 3.40
N SER A 65 9.80 3.51 4.20
CA SER A 65 9.67 4.00 5.57
C SER A 65 10.75 3.34 6.45
N ALA A 66 11.07 3.98 7.58
CA ALA A 66 11.97 3.42 8.60
C ALA A 66 11.47 2.07 9.18
N VAL A 67 10.23 1.67 8.86
CA VAL A 67 9.55 0.49 9.39
C VAL A 67 9.65 -0.73 8.45
N ALA A 68 10.36 -0.64 7.32
CA ALA A 68 10.56 -1.78 6.41
C ALA A 68 11.27 -2.97 7.11
N THR A 69 10.49 -3.96 7.54
CA THR A 69 11.04 -5.14 8.22
C THR A 69 11.56 -6.18 7.23
N PRO A 70 12.65 -6.91 7.53
CA PRO A 70 13.13 -8.01 6.70
C PRO A 70 12.07 -9.08 6.41
N ARG A 71 11.14 -9.30 7.35
CA ARG A 71 9.99 -10.20 7.18
C ARG A 71 9.07 -9.74 6.05
N LEU A 72 8.73 -8.44 5.99
CA LEU A 72 7.90 -7.94 4.90
C LEU A 72 8.56 -8.16 3.54
N VAL A 73 9.87 -7.92 3.44
CA VAL A 73 10.64 -8.14 2.20
C VAL A 73 10.58 -9.60 1.78
N ALA A 74 10.73 -10.54 2.73
CA ALA A 74 10.61 -11.97 2.46
C ALA A 74 9.21 -12.34 1.95
N ASP A 75 8.16 -11.84 2.62
CA ASP A 75 6.77 -12.09 2.23
C ASP A 75 6.47 -11.50 0.83
N LEU A 76 7.06 -10.34 0.49
CA LEU A 76 6.89 -9.71 -0.83
C LEU A 76 7.55 -10.52 -1.93
N THR A 77 8.76 -10.99 -1.64
CA THR A 77 9.54 -11.80 -2.56
C THR A 77 8.81 -13.11 -2.86
N ALA A 78 8.28 -13.77 -1.83
CA ALA A 78 7.50 -14.99 -1.99
C ALA A 78 6.24 -14.78 -2.85
N GLU A 79 5.55 -13.65 -2.69
CA GLU A 79 4.38 -13.31 -3.51
C GLU A 79 4.74 -12.98 -4.96
N ARG A 80 5.83 -12.25 -5.20
CA ARG A 80 6.36 -12.04 -6.56
C ARG A 80 6.66 -13.38 -7.23
N ASP A 81 7.37 -14.27 -6.53
CA ASP A 81 7.72 -15.57 -7.07
C ASP A 81 6.47 -16.45 -7.32
N ARG A 82 5.39 -16.27 -6.54
CA ARG A 82 4.09 -16.91 -6.80
C ARG A 82 3.43 -16.39 -8.09
N ILE A 83 3.46 -15.07 -8.30
CA ILE A 83 2.94 -14.44 -9.52
C ILE A 83 3.73 -14.92 -10.74
N ASP A 84 5.06 -14.97 -10.65
CA ASP A 84 5.93 -15.44 -11.74
C ASP A 84 5.60 -16.89 -12.15
N ARG A 85 5.35 -17.76 -11.16
CA ARG A 85 4.90 -19.15 -11.44
C ARG A 85 3.54 -19.19 -12.14
N MET A 86 2.61 -18.33 -11.75
CA MET A 86 1.30 -18.25 -12.40
C MET A 86 1.40 -17.74 -13.84
N ILE A 87 2.22 -16.72 -14.08
CA ILE A 87 2.50 -16.20 -15.42
C ILE A 87 3.09 -17.29 -16.30
N ALA A 88 4.11 -18.01 -15.82
CA ALA A 88 4.73 -19.10 -16.56
C ALA A 88 3.72 -20.21 -16.93
N TYR A 89 2.82 -20.55 -16.01
CA TYR A 89 1.74 -21.49 -16.27
C TYR A 89 0.77 -20.99 -17.35
N LEU A 90 0.32 -19.73 -17.26
CA LEU A 90 -0.60 -19.13 -18.23
C LEU A 90 0.03 -19.00 -19.62
N VAL A 91 1.31 -18.63 -19.70
CA VAL A 91 2.08 -18.61 -20.95
C VAL A 91 2.08 -20.00 -21.58
N ARG A 92 2.42 -21.04 -20.82
CA ARG A 92 2.39 -22.42 -21.32
C ARG A 92 1.00 -22.83 -21.80
N SER A 93 -0.05 -22.47 -21.05
CA SER A 93 -1.43 -22.77 -21.44
C SER A 93 -1.82 -22.06 -22.74
N ARG A 94 -1.37 -20.82 -22.95
CA ARG A 94 -1.58 -20.09 -24.21
C ARG A 94 -0.84 -20.77 -25.35
N ASP A 95 0.42 -21.13 -25.15
CA ASP A 95 1.23 -21.77 -26.20
C ASP A 95 0.60 -23.10 -26.66
N THR A 96 0.05 -23.89 -25.72
CA THR A 96 -0.74 -25.10 -26.06
C THR A 96 -2.01 -24.78 -26.86
N LEU A 97 -2.71 -23.69 -26.53
CA LEU A 97 -3.87 -23.26 -27.28
C LEU A 97 -3.49 -22.80 -28.70
N ASP A 98 -2.36 -22.10 -28.83
CA ASP A 98 -1.83 -21.65 -30.13
C ASP A 98 -1.50 -22.86 -31.03
N GLU A 99 -0.86 -23.91 -30.49
CA GLU A 99 -0.62 -25.17 -31.22
C GLU A 99 -1.91 -25.81 -31.73
N VAL A 100 -2.95 -25.86 -30.89
CA VAL A 100 -4.26 -26.41 -31.26
C VAL A 100 -4.92 -25.55 -32.34
N ILE A 101 -4.80 -24.23 -32.25
CA ILE A 101 -5.35 -23.30 -33.24
C ILE A 101 -4.64 -23.45 -34.58
N ASP A 102 -3.30 -23.52 -34.60
CA ASP A 102 -2.52 -23.68 -35.84
C ASP A 102 -2.87 -25.01 -36.54
N ALA A 103 -2.97 -26.10 -35.77
CA ALA A 103 -3.40 -27.39 -36.29
C ALA A 103 -4.83 -27.34 -36.87
N ALA A 104 -5.75 -26.62 -36.21
CA ALA A 104 -7.12 -26.45 -36.70
C ALA A 104 -7.21 -25.56 -37.95
N GLN A 105 -6.27 -24.62 -38.11
CA GLN A 105 -6.17 -23.75 -39.29
C GLN A 105 -5.51 -24.44 -40.50
N GLY A 106 -4.98 -25.66 -40.33
CA GLY A 106 -4.36 -26.43 -41.41
C GLY A 106 -3.05 -25.83 -41.92
N ARG A 107 -2.31 -25.12 -41.05
CA ARG A 107 -0.94 -24.67 -41.31
C ARG A 107 0.07 -25.64 -40.71
#